data_AF-A0A7C7LZ40-F1
#
_entry.id   AF-A0A7C7LZ40-F1
#
_cell.length_a   1.000
_cell.length_b   1.000
_cell.length_c   1.000
_cell.angle_alpha   90.00
_cell.angle_beta   90.00
_cell.angle_gamma   90.00
#
_symmetry.space_group_name_H-M   'P 1'
#
loop_
_entity.id
_entity.type
_entity.pdbx_description
1 polymer ?
#
loop_
_entity_poly.entity_id
_entity_poly.type
_entity_poly.pdbx_seq_one_letter_code
_entity_poly.pdbx_strand_id
1 'polypeptide(L)' 'MMEDPSDNLLEGMWPFLKRLIMLLLPFWVFLLFYAAKAPLWVASVMAGFSLAPVILYEKLMLKKHLEDEKP' A
#
# COMPACT_ATOMS: atom_id res chain seq x y z
N MET A 1 17.65 15.06 19.03
CA MET A 1 16.77 14.21 18.22
C MET A 1 17.12 12.78 18.60
N MET A 2 16.27 12.09 19.37
CA MET A 2 16.42 10.65 19.52
C MET A 2 16.01 10.07 18.17
N GLU A 3 16.98 9.65 17.37
CA GLU A 3 16.70 8.83 16.19
C GLU A 3 16.12 7.52 16.72
N ASP A 4 14.82 7.32 16.50
CA ASP A 4 14.13 6.13 16.97
C ASP A 4 14.67 4.94 16.15
N PRO A 5 15.37 3.96 16.75
CA PRO A 5 15.95 2.84 16.01
C PRO A 5 14.88 1.98 15.30
N SER A 6 13.61 2.14 15.69
CA SER A 6 12.46 1.59 14.98
C SER A 6 12.27 2.14 13.57
N ASP A 7 12.59 3.42 13.33
CA ASP A 7 12.44 4.04 12.01
C ASP A 7 13.43 3.45 11.00
N ASN A 8 14.68 3.20 11.42
CA ASN A 8 15.67 2.51 10.59
C ASN A 8 15.29 1.06 10.23
N LEU A 9 14.62 0.35 11.15
CA LEU A 9 14.13 -1.02 10.90
C LEU A 9 12.93 -1.03 9.95
N LEU A 10 12.02 -0.07 10.11
CA LEU A 10 10.85 0.07 9.26
C LEU A 10 11.22 0.53 7.85
N GLU A 11 12.18 1.44 7.69
CA GLU A 11 12.70 1.84 6.37
C GLU A 11 13.29 0.64 5.61
N GLY A 12 14.07 -0.21 6.27
CA GLY A 12 14.63 -1.41 5.66
C GLY A 12 13.57 -2.46 5.29
N MET A 13 12.50 -2.57 6.08
CA MET A 13 11.40 -3.53 5.87
C MET A 13 10.31 -3.02 4.92
N TRP A 14 10.17 -1.71 4.77
CA TRP A 14 9.18 -1.04 3.92
C TRP A 14 9.10 -1.58 2.49
N PRO A 15 10.21 -1.79 1.73
CA PRO A 15 10.13 -2.32 0.37
C PRO A 15 9.58 -3.75 0.31
N PHE A 16 9.79 -4.57 1.34
CA PHE A 16 9.23 -5.90 1.44
C PHE A 16 7.73 -5.85 1.78
N LEU A 17 7.36 -5.09 2.81
CA LEU A 17 5.99 -4.91 3.24
C LEU A 17 5.13 -4.31 2.12
N LYS A 18 5.69 -3.36 1.36
CA LYS A 18 5.11 -2.77 0.15
C LYS A 18 4.73 -3.83 -0.89
N ARG A 19 5.65 -4.74 -1.24
CA ARG A 19 5.39 -5.82 -2.20
C ARG A 19 4.30 -6.76 -1.70
N LEU A 20 4.33 -7.08 -0.41
CA LEU A 20 3.31 -7.92 0.23
C LEU A 20 1.93 -7.24 0.14
N ILE A 21 1.82 -5.97 0.53
CA ILE A 21 0.55 -5.23 0.49
C ILE A 21 0.05 -5.08 -0.95
N MET A 22 0.92 -4.77 -1.91
CA MET A 22 0.53 -4.64 -3.33
C MET A 22 -0.08 -5.92 -3.90
N LEU A 23 0.28 -7.09 -3.39
CA LEU A 23 -0.24 -8.37 -3.87
C LEU A 23 -1.42 -8.87 -3.00
N LEU A 24 -1.27 -8.73 -1.68
CA LEU A 24 -2.23 -9.22 -0.70
C LEU A 24 -3.51 -8.38 -0.70
N LEU A 25 -3.42 -7.06 -0.86
CA LEU A 25 -4.57 -6.15 -0.82
C LEU A 25 -5.55 -6.40 -1.98
N PRO A 26 -5.15 -6.42 -3.28
CA PRO A 26 -6.08 -6.73 -4.36
C PRO A 26 -6.61 -8.17 -4.26
N PHE A 27 -5.77 -9.12 -3.81
CA PHE A 27 -6.21 -10.50 -3.59
C PHE A 27 -7.30 -10.59 -2.52
N TRP A 28 -7.13 -9.86 -1.40
CA TRP A 28 -8.13 -9.78 -0.34
C TRP A 28 -9.43 -9.12 -0.80
N VAL A 29 -9.36 -8.02 -1.54
CA VAL A 29 -10.54 -7.34 -2.09
C VAL A 29 -11.27 -8.28 -3.05
N PHE A 30 -10.56 -8.98 -3.92
CA PHE A 30 -11.15 -9.98 -4.80
C PHE A 30 -11.89 -11.07 -4.01
N LEU A 31 -11.27 -11.62 -2.97
CA LEU A 31 -11.87 -12.63 -2.10
C LEU A 31 -13.11 -12.14 -1.35
N LEU A 32 -13.13 -10.89 -0.89
CA LEU A 32 -14.30 -10.30 -0.24
C LEU A 32 -15.49 -10.20 -1.20
N PHE A 33 -15.26 -9.70 -2.42
CA PHE A 33 -16.32 -9.63 -3.43
C PHE A 33 -16.76 -11.02 -3.92
N TYR A 34 -15.82 -11.95 -4.02
CA TYR A 34 -16.12 -13.36 -4.33
C TYR A 34 -16.98 -14.01 -3.23
N ALA A 35 -16.62 -13.82 -1.96
CA ALA A 35 -17.39 -14.32 -0.81
C ALA A 35 -18.79 -13.69 -0.73
N ALA A 36 -18.92 -12.42 -1.15
CA ALA A 36 -20.20 -11.71 -1.25
C ALA A 36 -21.08 -12.18 -2.43
N LYS A 37 -20.67 -13.21 -3.19
CA LYS A 37 -21.32 -13.67 -4.43
C LYS A 37 -21.48 -12.56 -5.49
N ALA A 38 -20.60 -11.55 -5.47
CA ALA A 38 -20.59 -10.53 -6.50
C ALA A 38 -20.14 -11.14 -7.85
N PRO A 39 -20.54 -10.55 -8.99
CA PRO A 39 -20.07 -11.00 -10.29
C PRO A 39 -18.54 -10.93 -10.39
N LEU A 40 -17.93 -11.94 -10.99
CA LEU A 40 -16.46 -12.06 -11.15
C LEU A 40 -15.83 -10.82 -11.81
N TRP A 41 -16.53 -10.19 -12.75
CA TRP A 41 -16.06 -8.97 -13.42
C TRP A 41 -16.01 -7.77 -12.44
N VAL A 42 -17.00 -7.63 -11.55
CA VAL A 42 -17.01 -6.58 -10.51
C VAL A 42 -15.88 -6.82 -9.52
N ALA A 43 -15.71 -8.07 -9.06
CA ALA A 43 -14.65 -8.43 -8.12
C ALA A 43 -13.25 -8.11 -8.70
N SER A 44 -13.05 -8.39 -9.98
CA SER A 44 -11.77 -8.14 -10.67
C SER A 44 -11.48 -6.65 -10.84
N VAL A 45 -12.47 -5.85 -11.23
CA VAL A 45 -12.33 -4.40 -11.37
C VAL A 45 -12.05 -3.74 -10.02
N MET A 46 -12.78 -4.14 -8.97
CA MET A 46 -12.59 -3.61 -7.62
C MET A 46 -11.23 -4.01 -7.02
N ALA A 47 -10.78 -5.24 -7.26
CA ALA A 47 -9.44 -5.68 -6.88
C ALA A 47 -8.35 -4.83 -7.54
N GLY A 48 -8.47 -4.55 -8.84
CA GLY A 48 -7.55 -3.64 -9.54
C GLY A 48 -7.59 -2.20 -8.99
N PHE A 49 -8.78 -1.69 -8.69
CA PHE A 49 -8.95 -0.34 -8.13
C PHE A 49 -8.31 -0.19 -6.74
N SER A 50 -8.22 -1.28 -5.97
CA SER A 50 -7.57 -1.30 -4.66
C SER A 50 -6.09 -0.91 -4.69
N LEU A 51 -5.44 -0.93 -5.86
CA LEU A 51 -4.04 -0.52 -6.00
C LEU A 51 -3.86 1.01 -6.05
N ALA A 52 -4.88 1.75 -6.50
CA ALA A 52 -4.84 3.20 -6.60
C ALA A 52 -4.49 3.92 -5.28
N PRO A 53 -5.10 3.60 -4.13
CA PRO A 53 -4.75 4.24 -2.86
C PRO A 53 -3.32 3.93 -2.40
N VAL A 54 -2.78 2.74 -2.72
CA VAL A 54 -1.39 2.37 -2.39
C VAL A 54 -0.41 3.28 -3.14
N ILE A 55 -0.64 3.49 -4.44
CA ILE A 55 0.18 4.38 -5.28
C ILE A 55 0.07 5.84 -4.81
N LEU A 56 -1.13 6.27 -4.42
CA LEU A 56 -1.36 7.62 -3.90
C LEU A 56 -0.61 7.83 -2.59
N TYR A 57 -0.68 6.86 -1.67
CA TYR A 57 0.04 6.91 -0.40
C TYR A 57 1.55 7.04 -0.62
N GLU A 58 2.13 6.30 -1.56
CA GLU A 58 3.55 6.42 -1.90
C GLU A 58 3.92 7.82 -2.38
N LYS A 59 3.10 8.42 -3.25
CA LYS A 59 3.33 9.79 -3.70
C LYS A 59 3.29 10.80 -2.54
N LEU A 60 2.42 10.59 -1.57
CA LEU A 60 2.32 11.46 -0.40
C LEU A 60 3.52 11.28 0.54
N MET A 61 3.94 10.03 0.79
CA MET A 61 5.12 9.75 1.61
C MET A 61 6.39 10.35 0.97
N LEU A 62 6.58 10.16 -0.33
CA LEU A 62 7.68 10.76 -1.08
C LEU A 62 7.68 12.28 -0.99
N LYS A 63 6.51 12.93 -1.13
CA LYS A 63 6.40 14.38 -0.97
C LYS A 63 6.80 14.85 0.43
N LYS A 64 6.39 14.12 1.46
CA LYS A 64 6.70 14.44 2.85
C LYS A 64 8.20 14.37 3.12
N HIS A 65 8.86 13.29 2.68
CA HIS A 65 10.33 13.17 2.78
C HIS A 65 11.07 14.28 2.02
N LEU A 66 10.55 14.70 0.85
CA LEU A 66 11.15 15.76 0.05
C LEU A 66 10.93 17.17 0.64
N GLU A 67 9.84 17.38 1.40
CA GLU A 67 9.62 18.61 2.18
C GLU A 67 10.46 18.67 3.46
N ASP A 68 10.68 17.53 4.14
CA ASP A 68 11.57 17.43 5.31
C ASP A 68 13.06 17.60 4.95
N GLU A 69 13.47 17.31 3.70
CA GLU A 69 14.85 17.49 3.21
C GLU A 69 15.15 18.92 2.71
N LYS A 70 14.19 19.85 2.78
CA LYS A 70 14.41 21.25 2.40
C LYS A 70 15.15 22.00 3.53
N PRO A 71 16.31 22.62 3.25
CA PRO A 71 17.17 23.25 4.27
C PRO A 71 16.54 24.49 4.93
#